data_AF-A0A7J6W9I4-F1
#
_entry.id   AF-A0A7J6W9I4-F1
#
_cell.length_a   1.000
_cell.length_b   1.000
_cell.length_c   1.000
_cell.angle_alpha   90.00
_cell.angle_beta   90.00
_cell.angle_gamma   90.00
#
_symmetry.space_group_name_H-M   'P 1'
#
loop_
_entity.id
_entity.type
_entity.pdbx_description
1 polymer ?
#
loop_
_entity_poly.entity_id
_entity_poly.type
_entity_poly.pdbx_seq_one_letter_code
_entity_poly.pdbx_strand_id
1 'polypeptide(L)'
;ALTFDIEYSRWLEEHNRQVNELRAAVNSHAGDGELRIIVDGIMVHYDEIFKLKSVAAKADVFHILSGMWKTPAERCFLWLGLLVNQLEPLTEQQVMGICDLQQSSQQAEDALSQGMEALQQSLAETLASGSPGTSGSSGNVANYMGQMAMAMGKL
;
A
#
# COMPACT_ATOMS: atom_id res chain seq x y z
N ALA A 1 28.26 -0.03 9.38
CA ALA A 1 26.86 -0.25 9.80
C ALA A 1 26.54 0.55 11.07
N LEU A 2 26.91 0.06 12.26
CA LEU A 2 26.53 0.67 13.55
C LEU A 2 26.81 2.18 13.68
N THR A 3 27.96 2.67 13.20
CA THR A 3 28.28 4.10 13.23
C THR A 3 27.32 4.95 12.39
N PHE A 4 26.93 4.47 11.20
CA PHE A 4 25.98 5.19 10.36
C PHE A 4 24.60 5.25 11.01
N ASP A 5 24.12 4.14 11.56
CA ASP A 5 22.80 4.08 12.21
C ASP A 5 22.71 5.04 13.40
N ILE A 6 23.78 5.16 14.20
CA ILE A 6 23.86 6.09 15.33
C ILE A 6 23.83 7.55 14.86
N GLU A 7 24.68 7.91 13.89
CA GLU A 7 24.73 9.29 13.39
C GLU A 7 23.47 9.67 12.62
N TYR A 8 22.86 8.72 11.89
CA TYR A 8 21.56 8.93 11.24
C TYR A 8 20.46 9.21 12.26
N SER A 9 20.43 8.46 13.37
CA SER A 9 19.44 8.67 14.43
C SER A 9 19.56 10.07 15.05
N ARG A 10 20.79 10.52 15.34
CA ARG A 10 21.04 11.90 15.82
C ARG A 10 20.62 12.95 14.80
N TRP A 11 20.98 12.75 13.53
CA TRP A 11 20.57 13.65 12.45
C TRP A 11 19.04 13.75 12.35
N LEU A 12 18.34 12.63 12.50
CA LEU A 12 16.88 12.56 12.46
C LEU A 12 16.22 13.28 13.63
N GLU A 13 16.78 13.15 14.84
CA GLU A 13 16.33 13.90 16.02
C GLU A 13 16.42 15.41 15.79
N GLU A 14 17.56 15.89 15.29
CA GLU A 14 17.76 17.31 15.00
C GLU A 14 16.87 17.80 13.84
N HIS A 15 16.71 17.00 12.79
CA HIS A 15 15.79 17.32 11.69
C HIS A 15 14.35 17.45 12.20
N ASN A 16 13.89 16.53 13.06
CA ASN A 16 12.57 16.62 13.67
C ASN A 16 12.43 17.87 14.56
N ARG A 17 13.47 18.25 15.30
CA ARG A 17 13.49 19.49 16.09
C ARG A 17 13.28 20.71 15.20
N GLN A 18 14.03 20.83 14.10
CA GLN A 18 13.94 21.95 13.17
C GLN A 18 12.60 22.00 12.42
N VAL A 19 12.05 20.84 12.02
CA VAL A 19 10.71 20.78 11.41
C VAL A 19 9.62 21.22 12.40
N ASN A 20 9.74 20.86 13.66
CA ASN A 20 8.81 21.32 14.70
C ASN A 20 8.94 22.82 14.96
N GLU A 21 10.16 23.35 14.94
CA GLU A 21 10.44 24.79 15.04
C GLU A 21 9.80 25.57 13.88
N LEU A 22 9.98 25.08 12.63
CA LEU A 22 9.33 25.66 11.46
C LEU A 22 7.80 25.63 11.58
N ARG A 23 7.23 24.50 12.01
CA ARG A 23 5.78 24.38 12.22
C ARG A 23 5.29 25.37 13.27
N ALA A 24 6.03 25.56 14.36
CA ALA A 24 5.69 26.51 15.41
C ALA A 24 5.72 27.95 14.88
N ALA A 25 6.77 28.34 14.15
CA ALA A 25 6.91 29.66 13.54
C ALA A 25 5.78 29.97 12.54
N VAL A 26 5.40 28.99 11.71
CA VAL A 26 4.25 29.12 10.81
C VAL A 26 2.95 29.32 11.59
N ASN A 27 2.71 28.52 12.63
CA ASN A 27 1.50 28.62 13.45
C ASN A 27 1.42 29.94 14.23
N SER A 28 2.54 30.54 14.61
CA SER A 28 2.60 31.86 15.24
C SER A 28 2.55 33.02 14.24
N HIS A 29 2.38 32.74 12.95
CA HIS A 29 2.39 33.74 11.87
C HIS A 29 3.69 34.57 11.85
N ALA A 30 4.83 33.89 12.02
CA ALA A 30 6.15 34.49 11.91
C ALA A 30 6.35 35.15 10.55
N GLY A 31 7.11 36.24 10.52
CA GLY A 31 7.41 36.95 9.28
C GLY A 31 8.34 36.17 8.35
N ASP A 32 8.28 36.45 7.05
CA ASP A 32 9.06 35.76 6.01
C ASP A 32 10.57 35.70 6.28
N GLY A 33 11.13 36.73 6.94
CA GLY A 33 12.55 36.76 7.29
C GLY A 33 12.95 35.69 8.32
N GLU A 34 12.10 35.45 9.31
CA GLU A 34 12.32 34.42 10.34
C GLU A 34 12.12 33.02 9.74
N LEU A 35 11.06 32.84 8.96
CA LEU A 35 10.82 31.59 8.23
C LEU A 35 11.98 31.24 7.31
N ARG A 36 12.55 32.23 6.60
CA ARG A 36 13.71 32.04 5.73
C ARG A 36 14.93 31.54 6.51
N ILE A 37 15.21 32.12 7.68
CA ILE A 37 16.34 31.69 8.52
C ILE A 37 16.18 30.21 8.93
N ILE A 38 14.97 29.81 9.36
CA ILE A 38 14.70 28.43 9.78
C ILE A 38 14.85 27.47 8.58
N VAL A 39 14.29 27.83 7.43
CA VAL A 39 14.39 27.04 6.19
C VAL A 39 15.84 26.91 5.73
N ASP A 40 16.60 28.00 5.73
CA ASP A 40 18.03 27.98 5.35
C ASP A 40 18.83 27.07 6.29
N GLY A 41 18.52 27.10 7.60
CA GLY A 41 19.10 26.18 8.58
C GLY A 41 18.78 24.71 8.29
N ILE A 42 17.52 24.40 7.96
CA ILE A 42 17.10 23.05 7.56
C ILE A 42 17.83 22.60 6.29
N MET A 43 17.97 23.47 5.29
CA MET A 43 18.65 23.16 4.03
C MET A 43 20.12 22.82 4.26
N VAL A 44 20.82 23.57 5.11
CA VAL A 44 22.21 23.26 5.49
C VAL A 44 22.30 21.93 6.25
N HIS A 45 21.36 21.66 7.17
CA HIS A 45 21.29 20.39 7.89
C HIS A 45 21.06 19.20 6.95
N TYR A 46 20.30 19.40 5.87
CA TYR A 46 20.11 18.38 4.84
C TYR A 46 21.41 18.00 4.13
N ASP A 47 22.34 18.93 3.89
CA ASP A 47 23.62 18.58 3.26
C ASP A 47 24.44 17.57 4.07
N GLU A 48 24.28 17.57 5.40
CA GLU A 48 24.97 16.64 6.30
C GLU A 48 24.56 15.19 6.05
N ILE A 49 23.28 14.93 5.77
CA ILE A 49 22.80 13.55 5.55
C ILE A 49 23.37 12.96 4.27
N PHE A 50 23.58 13.78 3.25
CA PHE A 50 24.20 13.34 2.00
C PHE A 50 25.68 13.01 2.20
N LYS A 51 26.39 13.81 2.98
CA LYS A 51 27.79 13.52 3.36
C LYS A 51 27.89 12.23 4.16
N LEU A 52 27.03 12.04 5.15
CA LEU A 52 26.99 10.83 5.97
C LEU A 52 26.71 9.58 5.12
N LYS A 53 25.70 9.66 4.24
CA LYS A 53 25.39 8.59 3.28
C LYS A 53 26.53 8.31 2.30
N SER A 54 27.23 9.34 1.82
CA SER A 54 28.37 9.17 0.92
C SER A 54 29.52 8.41 1.58
N VAL A 55 29.88 8.77 2.80
CA VAL A 55 30.92 8.07 3.57
C VAL A 55 30.51 6.63 3.83
N ALA A 56 29.27 6.41 4.28
CA ALA A 56 28.78 5.07 4.56
C ALA A 56 28.66 4.20 3.30
N ALA A 57 28.25 4.75 2.16
CA ALA A 57 28.14 4.02 0.90
C ALA A 57 29.52 3.61 0.35
N LYS A 58 30.56 4.44 0.55
CA LYS A 58 31.95 4.09 0.20
C LYS A 58 32.47 2.92 1.04
N ALA A 59 31.98 2.78 2.27
CA ALA A 59 32.36 1.67 3.14
C ALA A 59 31.52 0.41 2.88
N ASP A 60 30.20 0.57 2.74
CA ASP A 60 29.25 -0.52 2.55
C ASP A 60 27.95 0.01 1.90
N VAL A 61 27.85 -0.15 0.58
CA VAL A 61 26.67 0.25 -0.19
C VAL A 61 25.43 -0.59 0.15
N PHE A 62 25.59 -1.86 0.51
CA PHE A 62 24.46 -2.73 0.84
C PHE A 62 23.80 -2.32 2.16
N HIS A 63 24.59 -1.90 3.14
CA HIS A 63 24.05 -1.32 4.37
C HIS A 63 23.25 -0.04 4.09
N ILE A 64 23.67 0.78 3.13
CA ILE A 64 22.93 2.00 2.76
C ILE A 64 21.63 1.69 2.01
N LEU A 65 21.61 0.68 1.14
CA LEU A 65 20.43 0.30 0.36
C LEU A 65 19.41 -0.55 1.14
N SER A 66 19.90 -1.43 2.02
CA SER A 66 19.07 -2.43 2.71
C SER A 66 18.99 -2.22 4.22
N GLY A 67 19.67 -1.20 4.76
CA GLY A 67 19.72 -0.91 6.19
C GLY A 67 18.38 -0.49 6.80
N MET A 68 18.26 -0.67 8.11
CA MET A 68 17.03 -0.43 8.87
C MET A 68 16.70 1.06 9.07
N TRP A 69 17.62 1.95 8.70
CA TRP A 69 17.46 3.40 8.78
C TRP A 69 16.34 3.96 7.87
N LYS A 70 15.86 3.16 6.91
CA LYS A 70 14.69 3.47 6.07
C LYS A 70 13.53 2.52 6.31
N THR A 71 12.32 3.07 6.15
CA THR A 71 11.10 2.27 6.16
C THR A 71 11.12 1.22 5.04
N PRO A 72 10.38 0.10 5.18
CA PRO A 72 10.24 -0.88 4.11
C PRO A 72 9.76 -0.27 2.78
N ALA A 73 8.86 0.73 2.83
CA ALA A 73 8.35 1.41 1.65
C ALA A 73 9.43 2.23 0.93
N GLU A 74 10.18 3.07 1.65
CA GLU A 74 11.26 3.86 1.03
C GLU A 74 12.37 2.98 0.46
N ARG A 75 12.68 1.84 1.12
CA ARG A 75 13.61 0.84 0.59
C ARG A 75 13.11 0.26 -0.72
N CYS A 76 11.82 -0.10 -0.80
CA CYS A 76 11.20 -0.58 -2.04
C CYS A 76 11.39 0.42 -3.18
N PHE A 77 11.11 1.72 -2.96
CA PHE A 77 11.27 2.74 -3.98
C PHE A 77 12.72 2.93 -4.46
N LEU A 78 13.71 2.80 -3.58
CA LEU A 78 15.12 2.88 -3.98
C LEU A 78 15.54 1.69 -4.83
N TRP A 79 15.10 0.49 -4.46
CA TRP A 79 15.33 -0.70 -5.25
C TRP A 79 14.65 -0.60 -6.61
N LEU A 80 13.41 -0.14 -6.67
CA LEU A 80 12.71 0.12 -7.93
C LEU A 80 13.45 1.17 -8.76
N GLY A 81 13.89 2.28 -8.18
CA GLY A 81 14.66 3.30 -8.90
C GLY A 81 15.99 2.79 -9.47
N LEU A 82 16.70 1.93 -8.74
CA LEU A 82 17.92 1.30 -9.24
C LEU A 82 17.63 0.26 -10.33
N LEU A 83 16.59 -0.55 -10.14
CA LEU A 83 16.16 -1.56 -11.11
C LEU A 83 15.63 -0.93 -12.39
N VAL A 84 14.86 0.17 -12.32
CA VAL A 84 14.34 0.88 -13.50
C VAL A 84 15.46 1.37 -14.41
N ASN A 85 16.61 1.77 -13.87
CA ASN A 85 17.77 2.16 -14.68
C ASN A 85 18.52 0.98 -15.32
N GLN A 86 18.27 -0.24 -14.86
CA GLN A 86 18.88 -1.49 -15.35
C GLN A 86 17.90 -2.37 -16.11
N LEU A 87 16.61 -2.04 -16.07
CA LEU A 87 15.55 -2.74 -16.77
C LEU A 87 15.59 -2.30 -18.24
N GLU A 88 16.04 -3.21 -19.09
CA GLU A 88 15.80 -3.12 -20.52
C GLU A 88 14.26 -2.99 -20.74
N PRO A 89 13.80 -2.13 -21.66
CA PRO A 89 12.37 -1.99 -21.94
C PRO A 89 11.73 -3.36 -22.15
N LEU A 90 10.53 -3.56 -21.59
CA LEU A 90 9.80 -4.82 -21.77
C LEU A 90 9.74 -5.18 -23.25
N THR A 91 10.02 -6.44 -23.57
CA THR A 91 9.94 -6.90 -24.96
C THR A 91 8.49 -6.89 -25.42
N GLU A 92 8.25 -6.75 -26.72
CA GLU A 92 6.88 -6.78 -27.28
C GLU A 92 6.14 -8.06 -26.87
N GLN A 93 6.86 -9.18 -26.73
CA GLN A 93 6.29 -10.45 -26.27
C GLN A 93 5.83 -10.40 -24.81
N GLN A 94 6.57 -9.73 -23.93
CA GLN A 94 6.17 -9.53 -22.54
C GLN A 94 4.97 -8.59 -22.44
N VAL A 95 4.93 -7.55 -23.26
CA VAL A 95 3.78 -6.63 -23.33
C VAL A 95 2.52 -7.37 -23.79
N MET A 96 2.61 -8.18 -24.86
CA MET A 96 1.49 -9.01 -25.31
C MET A 96 1.04 -9.99 -24.22
N GLY A 97 1.96 -10.67 -23.54
CA GLY A 97 1.62 -11.58 -22.44
C GLY A 97 0.92 -10.88 -21.26
N ILE A 98 1.27 -9.63 -20.97
CA ILE A 98 0.58 -8.81 -19.96
C ILE A 98 -0.82 -8.44 -20.44
N CYS A 99 -0.99 -8.05 -21.71
CA CYS A 99 -2.31 -7.75 -22.28
C CYS A 99 -3.23 -8.97 -22.25
N ASP A 100 -2.71 -10.15 -22.62
CA ASP A 100 -3.46 -11.40 -22.59
C ASP A 100 -3.88 -11.77 -21.16
N LEU A 101 -2.97 -11.61 -20.20
CA LEU A 101 -3.29 -11.86 -18.78
C LEU A 101 -4.35 -10.89 -18.27
N GLN A 102 -4.24 -9.60 -18.60
CA GLN A 102 -5.21 -8.59 -18.21
C GLN A 102 -6.60 -8.90 -18.78
N GLN A 103 -6.66 -9.28 -20.05
CA GLN A 103 -7.90 -9.69 -20.70
C GLN A 103 -8.49 -10.95 -20.04
N SER A 104 -7.67 -11.96 -19.80
CA SER A 104 -8.10 -13.20 -19.14
C SER A 104 -8.60 -12.94 -17.71
N SER A 105 -7.94 -12.04 -16.96
CA SER A 105 -8.37 -11.64 -15.61
C SER A 105 -9.72 -10.95 -15.65
N GLN A 106 -9.93 -10.01 -16.57
CA GLN A 106 -11.21 -9.32 -16.72
C GLN A 106 -12.33 -10.29 -17.04
N GLN A 107 -12.09 -11.25 -17.93
CA GLN A 107 -13.08 -12.29 -18.25
C GLN A 107 -13.43 -13.15 -17.03
N ALA A 108 -12.43 -13.51 -16.21
CA ALA A 108 -12.66 -14.26 -14.99
C ALA A 108 -13.47 -13.45 -13.95
N GLU A 109 -13.19 -12.16 -13.82
CA GLU A 109 -13.94 -11.24 -12.94
C GLU A 109 -15.38 -11.02 -13.40
N ASP A 110 -15.61 -10.87 -14.71
CA ASP A 110 -16.95 -10.73 -15.28
C ASP A 110 -17.77 -12.01 -15.08
N ALA A 111 -17.16 -13.18 -15.29
CA ALA A 111 -17.80 -14.48 -15.05
C ALA A 111 -18.14 -14.68 -13.57
N LEU A 112 -17.24 -14.26 -12.67
CA LEU A 112 -17.48 -14.31 -11.22
C LEU A 112 -18.63 -13.39 -10.82
N SER A 113 -18.67 -12.17 -11.34
CA SER A 113 -19.75 -11.20 -11.09
C SER A 113 -21.11 -11.76 -11.51
N GLN A 114 -21.18 -12.31 -12.72
CA GLN A 114 -22.41 -12.95 -13.23
C GLN A 114 -22.84 -14.15 -12.38
N GLY A 115 -21.89 -15.00 -11.98
CA GLY A 115 -22.17 -16.14 -11.10
C GLY A 115 -22.70 -15.70 -9.73
N MET A 116 -22.17 -14.59 -9.20
CA MET A 116 -22.62 -14.04 -7.92
C MET A 116 -24.02 -13.45 -8.01
N GLU A 117 -24.37 -12.75 -9.10
CA GLU A 117 -25.71 -12.24 -9.37
C GLU A 117 -26.73 -13.38 -9.51
N ALA A 118 -26.40 -14.42 -10.28
CA ALA A 118 -27.26 -15.59 -10.45
C ALA A 118 -27.53 -16.31 -9.12
N LEU A 119 -26.50 -16.43 -8.28
CA LEU A 119 -26.62 -17.01 -6.94
C LEU A 119 -27.53 -16.18 -6.02
N GLN A 120 -27.38 -14.85 -6.03
CA GLN A 120 -28.25 -13.96 -5.25
C GLN A 120 -29.71 -14.06 -5.71
N GLN A 121 -29.95 -14.11 -7.02
CA GLN A 121 -31.30 -14.25 -7.58
C GLN A 121 -31.93 -15.59 -7.21
N SER A 122 -31.20 -16.70 -7.33
CA SER A 122 -31.68 -18.02 -6.96
C SER A 122 -32.02 -18.13 -5.47
N LEU A 123 -31.21 -17.51 -4.60
CA LEU A 123 -31.47 -17.43 -3.17
C LEU A 123 -32.75 -16.62 -2.88
N ALA A 124 -32.91 -15.47 -3.52
CA ALA A 124 -34.11 -14.64 -3.38
C ALA A 124 -35.38 -15.38 -3.82
N GLU A 125 -35.33 -16.09 -4.95
CA GLU A 125 -36.46 -16.90 -5.45
C GLU A 125 -36.79 -18.08 -4.53
N THR A 126 -35.78 -18.75 -3.99
CA THR A 126 -35.97 -19.86 -3.03
C THR A 126 -36.62 -19.38 -1.73
N LEU A 127 -36.20 -18.21 -1.22
CA LEU A 127 -36.82 -17.59 -0.05
C LEU A 127 -38.25 -17.10 -0.33
N ALA A 128 -38.52 -16.52 -1.51
CA ALA A 128 -39.85 -16.05 -1.91
C ALA A 128 -40.84 -17.20 -2.16
N SER A 129 -40.38 -18.33 -2.72
CA SER A 129 -41.18 -19.54 -2.91
C SER A 129 -41.40 -20.35 -1.63
N GLY A 130 -40.63 -20.04 -0.57
CA GLY A 130 -40.76 -20.62 0.77
C GLY A 130 -41.93 -20.12 1.61
N SER A 131 -42.90 -19.38 1.04
CA SER A 131 -44.11 -18.96 1.75
C SER A 131 -45.38 -19.64 1.23
N PRO A 132 -45.87 -20.67 1.93
CA PRO A 132 -47.29 -20.86 2.16
C PRO A 132 -47.62 -20.31 3.55
N GLY A 133 -48.56 -19.38 3.63
CA GLY A 133 -49.08 -18.94 4.91
C GLY A 133 -49.61 -20.12 5.71
N THR A 134 -49.02 -20.39 6.87
CA THR A 134 -49.73 -20.88 8.06
C THR A 134 -48.91 -20.51 9.30
N SER A 135 -49.57 -19.72 10.15
CA SER A 135 -49.45 -19.72 11.61
C SER A 135 -48.71 -20.93 12.21
N GLY A 136 -47.65 -20.66 12.98
CA GLY A 136 -47.11 -21.63 13.95
C GLY A 136 -45.59 -21.61 14.10
N SER A 137 -45.12 -20.78 15.03
CA SER A 137 -43.92 -20.95 15.87
C SER A 137 -42.97 -22.14 15.59
N SER A 138 -41.74 -21.81 15.18
CA SER A 138 -40.46 -22.19 15.82
C SER A 138 -39.37 -22.40 14.76
N GLY A 139 -38.25 -21.70 14.95
CA GLY A 139 -37.15 -21.57 13.99
C GLY A 139 -36.50 -22.89 13.60
N ASN A 140 -36.65 -23.26 12.34
CA ASN A 140 -35.93 -24.39 11.75
C ASN A 140 -34.70 -23.89 10.99
N VAL A 141 -33.58 -23.73 11.70
CA VAL A 141 -32.24 -23.63 11.07
C VAL A 141 -32.03 -24.77 10.07
N ALA A 142 -32.65 -25.94 10.31
CA ALA A 142 -32.71 -27.07 9.38
C ALA A 142 -33.43 -26.76 8.04
N ASN A 143 -34.48 -25.92 8.05
CA ASN A 143 -35.15 -25.50 6.81
C ASN A 143 -34.25 -24.56 6.00
N TYR A 144 -33.57 -23.62 6.67
CA TYR A 144 -32.65 -22.70 6.01
C TYR A 144 -31.46 -23.44 5.37
N MET A 145 -30.86 -24.36 6.13
CA MET A 145 -29.72 -25.15 5.66
C MET A 145 -30.12 -26.10 4.50
N GLY A 146 -31.32 -26.67 4.54
CA GLY A 146 -31.87 -27.50 3.46
C GLY A 146 -32.18 -26.71 2.18
N GLN A 147 -32.75 -25.50 2.31
CA GLN A 147 -32.99 -24.62 1.17
C GLN A 147 -31.68 -24.14 0.52
N MET A 148 -30.67 -23.82 1.33
CA MET A 148 -29.34 -23.44 0.85
C MET A 148 -28.62 -24.60 0.16
N ALA A 149 -28.72 -25.83 0.68
CA ALA A 149 -28.16 -27.01 0.03
C ALA A 149 -28.85 -27.32 -1.32
N MET A 150 -30.16 -27.14 -1.43
CA MET A 150 -30.88 -27.33 -2.69
C MET A 150 -30.55 -26.27 -3.75
N ALA A 151 -30.32 -25.02 -3.35
CA ALA A 151 -29.88 -23.97 -4.26
C ALA A 151 -28.46 -24.23 -4.79
N MET A 152 -27.56 -24.69 -3.92
CA MET A 152 -26.17 -25.04 -4.30
C MET A 152 -26.09 -26.26 -5.25
N GLY A 153 -27.00 -27.23 -5.14
CA GLY A 153 -27.02 -28.42 -6.00
C GLY A 153 -27.60 -28.20 -7.41
N LYS A 154 -28.09 -27.00 -7.73
CA LYS A 154 -28.62 -26.63 -9.06
C LYS A 154 -27.60 -25.85 -9.93
N LEU A 155 -26.43 -25.54 -9.37
CA LEU A 155 -25.23 -25.07 -10.08
C LEU A 155 -24.47 -26.27 -10.65
#